data_AF-A0A2N3G299-F1
#
_entry.id   AF-A0A2N3G299-F1
#
_cell.length_a   1.000
_cell.length_b   1.000
_cell.length_c   1.000
_cell.angle_alpha   90.00
_cell.angle_beta   90.00
_cell.angle_gamma   90.00
#
_symmetry.space_group_name_H-M   'P 1'
#
loop_
_entity.id
_entity.type
_entity.pdbx_description
1 polymer ?
#
loop_
_entity_poly.entity_id
_entity_poly.type
_entity_poly.pdbx_seq_one_letter_code
_entity_poly.pdbx_strand_id
1 'polypeptide(L)'
;MIEWIAATILIVVGLAHSFLGEAGVIRPLIANKDWSIADIPRRAADPLLRFAWHLTTIAWWALAAVLVGAPIEIAFAVTCLLAACLILVMLPGHLAWPLFLTAGLLALWAGDALPEPALWIAVGLGAVASVIASAFHVAWAAGSSRGVANVIPQDPESSERTFLPRPVGTLAIAVALFSYATLVVMEATNTGPGIVRWAVVAALVILTLRVFGEGKYVGVLKRVRGTGFARADDKYWTPLAGLLALGALAALVLGQL
;
A
#
# COMPACT_ATOMS: atom_id res chain seq x y z
N MET A 1 11.54 -0.44 -38.60
CA MET A 1 11.78 -1.89 -38.87
C MET A 1 12.81 -2.49 -37.93
N ILE A 2 13.97 -1.86 -37.70
CA ILE A 2 15.01 -2.39 -36.78
C ILE A 2 14.51 -2.50 -35.32
N GLU A 3 13.77 -1.50 -34.84
CA GLU A 3 13.17 -1.51 -33.49
C GLU A 3 12.21 -2.69 -33.28
N TRP A 4 11.41 -3.04 -34.30
CA TRP A 4 10.53 -4.20 -34.26
C TRP A 4 11.29 -5.52 -34.20
N ILE A 5 12.44 -5.62 -34.87
CA ILE A 5 13.33 -6.78 -34.77
C ILE A 5 13.90 -6.87 -33.36
N ALA A 6 14.41 -5.76 -32.82
CA ALA A 6 14.94 -5.71 -31.45
C ALA A 6 13.87 -6.05 -30.40
N ALA A 7 12.66 -5.50 -30.53
CA ALA A 7 11.52 -5.83 -29.69
C ALA A 7 11.15 -7.31 -29.77
N THR A 8 11.10 -7.89 -30.98
CA THR A 8 10.85 -9.33 -31.17
C THR A 8 11.91 -10.17 -30.46
N ILE A 9 13.19 -9.80 -30.58
CA ILE A 9 14.29 -10.48 -29.87
C ILE A 9 14.08 -10.40 -28.35
N LEU A 10 13.73 -9.24 -27.81
CA LEU A 10 13.47 -9.08 -26.37
C LEU A 10 12.27 -9.91 -25.89
N ILE A 11 11.21 -10.03 -26.69
CA ILE A 11 10.08 -10.93 -26.39
C ILE A 11 10.57 -12.39 -26.31
N VAL A 12 11.34 -12.84 -27.31
CA VAL A 12 11.90 -14.20 -27.35
C VAL A 12 12.86 -14.45 -26.18
N VAL A 13 13.73 -13.49 -25.87
CA VAL A 13 14.64 -13.56 -24.71
C VAL A 13 13.85 -13.67 -23.42
N GLY A 14 12.79 -12.87 -23.24
CA GLY A 14 11.91 -12.94 -22.08
C GLY A 14 11.25 -14.32 -21.94
N LEU A 15 10.72 -14.89 -23.03
CA LEU A 15 10.13 -16.23 -23.05
C LEU A 15 11.16 -17.31 -22.71
N ALA A 16 12.33 -17.29 -23.37
CA ALA A 16 13.40 -18.24 -23.14
C ALA A 16 13.93 -18.14 -21.70
N HIS A 17 14.12 -16.93 -21.17
CA HIS A 17 14.57 -16.70 -19.80
C HIS A 17 13.59 -17.31 -18.79
N SER A 18 12.29 -17.07 -18.93
CA SER A 18 11.29 -17.65 -18.03
C SER A 18 11.17 -19.16 -18.17
N PHE A 19 11.07 -19.69 -19.40
CA PHE A 19 10.84 -21.12 -19.62
C PHE A 19 12.08 -21.98 -19.31
N LEU A 20 13.21 -21.66 -19.94
CA LEU A 20 14.45 -22.43 -19.76
C LEU A 20 15.02 -22.23 -18.35
N GLY A 21 14.89 -21.03 -17.80
CA GLY A 21 15.31 -20.74 -16.44
C GLY A 21 14.48 -21.45 -15.37
N GLU A 22 13.15 -21.50 -15.52
CA GLU A 22 12.30 -22.26 -14.60
C GLU A 22 12.63 -23.75 -14.68
N ALA A 23 12.72 -24.32 -15.88
CA ALA A 23 12.99 -25.74 -16.08
C ALA A 23 14.41 -26.15 -15.66
N GLY A 24 15.42 -25.34 -16.00
CA GLY A 24 16.82 -25.68 -15.86
C GLY A 24 17.50 -25.19 -14.59
N VAL A 25 17.00 -24.13 -13.94
CA VAL A 25 17.65 -23.50 -12.79
C VAL A 25 16.72 -23.49 -11.58
N ILE A 26 15.59 -22.80 -11.67
CA ILE A 26 14.75 -22.49 -10.50
C ILE A 26 14.06 -23.73 -9.95
N ARG A 27 13.41 -24.53 -10.81
CA ARG A 27 12.73 -25.75 -10.37
C ARG A 27 13.70 -26.80 -9.81
N PRO A 28 14.86 -27.12 -10.45
CA PRO A 28 15.85 -28.02 -9.85
C PRO A 28 16.42 -27.52 -8.52
N LEU A 29 16.73 -26.22 -8.41
CA LEU A 29 17.24 -25.61 -7.18
C LEU A 29 16.25 -25.75 -6.03
N ILE A 30 14.98 -25.40 -6.26
CA ILE A 30 13.92 -25.50 -5.26
C ILE A 30 13.55 -26.96 -4.98
N ALA A 31 13.68 -27.88 -5.94
CA ALA A 31 13.45 -29.30 -5.70
C ALA A 31 14.54 -29.93 -4.81
N ASN A 32 15.75 -29.35 -4.78
CA ASN A 32 16.81 -29.80 -3.89
C ASN A 32 16.43 -29.52 -2.43
N LYS A 33 16.44 -30.56 -1.59
CA LYS A 33 16.09 -30.46 -0.16
C LYS A 33 17.16 -29.75 0.65
N ASP A 34 18.40 -29.81 0.20
CA ASP A 34 19.57 -29.28 0.91
C ASP A 34 19.84 -27.80 0.59
N TRP A 35 19.18 -27.24 -0.44
CA TRP A 35 19.28 -25.83 -0.76
C TRP A 35 18.69 -24.97 0.36
N SER A 36 19.47 -23.98 0.80
CA SER A 36 19.06 -22.98 1.79
C SER A 36 19.84 -21.69 1.61
N ILE A 37 19.26 -20.59 2.09
CA ILE A 37 19.94 -19.30 2.25
C ILE A 37 20.00 -19.05 3.76
N ALA A 38 21.17 -18.65 4.26
CA ALA A 38 21.33 -18.29 5.66
C ALA A 38 20.27 -17.26 6.08
N ASP A 39 19.61 -17.50 7.21
CA ASP A 39 18.62 -16.61 7.84
C ASP A 39 17.34 -16.31 7.05
N ILE A 40 17.12 -16.93 5.89
CA ILE A 40 15.89 -16.76 5.10
C ILE A 40 15.18 -18.11 4.95
N PRO A 41 13.98 -18.28 5.54
CA PRO A 41 13.25 -19.54 5.46
C PRO A 41 12.79 -19.79 4.01
N ARG A 42 12.79 -21.07 3.60
CA ARG A 42 12.41 -21.49 2.24
C ARG A 42 11.03 -21.01 1.78
N ARG A 43 10.07 -20.90 2.71
CA ARG A 43 8.73 -20.33 2.43
C ARG A 43 8.76 -18.90 1.88
N ALA A 44 9.83 -18.15 2.15
CA ALA A 44 10.06 -16.80 1.65
C ALA A 44 11.07 -16.81 0.50
N ALA A 45 12.16 -17.57 0.62
CA ALA A 45 13.21 -17.64 -0.40
C ALA A 45 12.71 -18.21 -1.74
N ASP A 46 11.96 -19.33 -1.72
CA ASP A 46 11.55 -20.04 -2.93
C ASP A 46 10.62 -19.17 -3.82
N PRO A 47 9.57 -18.52 -3.28
CA PRO A 47 8.76 -17.58 -4.06
C PRO A 47 9.53 -16.32 -4.49
N LEU A 48 10.44 -15.81 -3.64
CA LEU A 48 11.23 -14.61 -3.94
C LEU A 48 12.17 -14.84 -5.13
N LEU A 49 12.85 -15.99 -5.18
CA LEU A 49 13.71 -16.39 -6.29
C LEU A 49 12.92 -16.52 -7.60
N ARG A 50 11.79 -17.24 -7.57
CA ARG A 50 10.87 -17.35 -8.72
C ARG A 50 10.39 -15.97 -9.19
N PHE A 51 9.99 -15.12 -8.24
CA PHE A 51 9.52 -13.77 -8.53
C PHE A 51 10.60 -12.93 -9.23
N ALA A 52 11.82 -12.85 -8.66
CA ALA A 52 12.91 -12.07 -9.24
C ALA A 52 13.28 -12.58 -10.64
N TRP A 53 13.23 -13.89 -10.85
CA TRP A 53 13.46 -14.51 -12.15
C TRP A 53 12.41 -14.05 -13.19
N HIS A 54 11.12 -14.22 -12.90
CA HIS A 54 10.06 -13.84 -13.86
C HIS A 54 9.87 -12.33 -14.01
N LEU A 55 10.21 -11.52 -12.99
CA LEU A 55 10.21 -10.07 -13.09
C LEU A 55 11.13 -9.58 -14.21
N THR A 56 12.27 -10.24 -14.41
CA THR A 56 13.20 -9.92 -15.49
C THR A 56 12.57 -10.13 -16.88
N THR A 57 11.74 -11.17 -17.06
CA THR A 57 10.95 -11.35 -18.29
C THR A 57 9.95 -10.22 -18.50
N ILE A 58 9.23 -9.80 -17.46
CA ILE A 58 8.29 -8.67 -17.55
C ILE A 58 9.03 -7.39 -17.95
N ALA A 59 10.21 -7.15 -17.36
CA ALA A 59 11.05 -5.99 -17.71
C ALA A 59 11.51 -6.02 -19.17
N TRP A 60 11.92 -7.18 -19.71
CA TRP A 60 12.25 -7.31 -21.14
C TRP A 60 11.07 -7.01 -22.05
N TRP A 61 9.87 -7.45 -21.68
CA TRP A 61 8.67 -7.17 -22.47
C TRP A 61 8.24 -5.70 -22.39
N ALA A 62 8.42 -5.05 -21.24
CA ALA A 62 8.22 -3.62 -21.11
C ALA A 62 9.20 -2.82 -22.00
N LEU A 63 10.48 -3.21 -22.02
CA LEU A 63 11.47 -2.60 -22.92
C LEU A 63 11.14 -2.85 -24.40
N ALA A 64 10.65 -4.04 -24.75
CA ALA A 64 10.18 -4.33 -26.10
C ALA A 64 9.00 -3.42 -26.50
N ALA A 65 8.04 -3.20 -25.59
CA ALA A 65 6.92 -2.29 -25.83
C ALA A 65 7.39 -0.85 -26.04
N VAL A 66 8.34 -0.37 -25.22
CA VAL A 66 8.93 0.98 -25.38
C VAL A 66 9.63 1.12 -26.73
N LEU A 67 10.38 0.12 -27.18
CA LEU A 67 11.05 0.14 -28.48
C LEU A 67 10.09 0.32 -29.66
N VAL A 68 8.84 -0.16 -29.54
CA VAL A 68 7.83 -0.05 -30.59
C VAL A 68 6.84 1.10 -30.36
N GLY A 69 7.17 2.02 -29.45
CA GLY A 69 6.47 3.28 -29.27
C GLY A 69 5.51 3.36 -28.08
N ALA A 70 5.51 2.39 -27.16
CA ALA A 70 4.78 2.55 -25.90
C ALA A 70 5.41 3.67 -25.05
N PRO A 71 4.61 4.53 -24.39
CA PRO A 71 5.15 5.54 -23.47
C PRO A 71 5.93 4.87 -22.34
N ILE A 72 7.11 5.41 -22.03
CA ILE A 72 8.03 4.85 -21.04
C ILE A 72 7.40 4.82 -19.65
N GLU A 73 6.64 5.86 -19.31
CA GLU A 73 5.91 6.02 -18.05
C GLU A 73 4.88 4.90 -17.87
N ILE A 74 4.13 4.57 -18.93
CA ILE A 74 3.11 3.52 -18.91
C ILE A 74 3.77 2.14 -18.80
N ALA A 75 4.79 1.86 -19.61
CA ALA A 75 5.48 0.56 -19.60
C ALA A 75 6.14 0.30 -18.23
N PHE A 76 6.76 1.33 -17.65
CA PHE A 76 7.34 1.27 -16.31
C PHE A 76 6.26 1.12 -15.24
N ALA A 77 5.19 1.91 -15.30
CA ALA A 77 4.08 1.83 -14.36
C ALA A 77 3.46 0.43 -14.32
N VAL A 78 3.13 -0.14 -15.48
CA VAL A 78 2.55 -1.49 -15.58
C VAL A 78 3.49 -2.52 -14.96
N THR A 79 4.79 -2.46 -15.27
CA THR A 79 5.80 -3.37 -14.70
C THR A 79 5.84 -3.29 -13.18
N CYS A 80 5.90 -2.08 -12.63
CA CYS A 80 5.95 -1.86 -11.18
C CYS A 80 4.64 -2.24 -10.48
N LEU A 81 3.48 -1.90 -11.04
CA LEU A 81 2.18 -2.24 -10.44
C LEU A 81 1.93 -3.76 -10.46
N LEU A 82 2.32 -4.45 -11.53
CA LEU A 82 2.29 -5.92 -11.58
C LEU A 82 3.23 -6.53 -10.54
N ALA A 83 4.47 -6.02 -10.43
CA ALA A 83 5.43 -6.46 -9.43
C ALA A 83 4.90 -6.27 -8.00
N ALA A 84 4.30 -5.12 -7.71
CA ALA A 84 3.68 -4.83 -6.42
C ALA A 84 2.55 -5.81 -6.09
N CYS A 85 1.64 -6.05 -7.04
CA CYS A 85 0.54 -7.00 -6.88
C CYS A 85 1.04 -8.42 -6.60
N LEU A 86 2.01 -8.90 -7.39
CA LEU A 86 2.57 -10.24 -7.23
C LEU A 86 3.28 -10.41 -5.88
N ILE A 87 4.11 -9.45 -5.46
CA ILE A 87 4.78 -9.52 -4.16
C ILE A 87 3.76 -9.44 -3.03
N LEU A 88 2.74 -8.60 -3.12
CA LEU A 88 1.71 -8.51 -2.09
C LEU A 88 0.98 -9.85 -1.89
N VAL A 89 0.70 -10.59 -2.97
CA VAL A 89 0.06 -11.90 -2.90
C VAL A 89 1.03 -12.98 -2.39
N MET A 90 2.24 -13.03 -2.94
CA MET A 90 3.20 -14.11 -2.66
C MET A 90 3.92 -13.93 -1.33
N LEU A 91 4.24 -12.68 -0.99
CA LEU A 91 5.10 -12.26 0.13
C LEU A 91 4.57 -10.93 0.74
N PRO A 92 3.35 -10.90 1.30
CA PRO A 92 2.73 -9.66 1.79
C PRO A 92 3.56 -8.89 2.82
N GLY A 93 4.44 -9.59 3.55
CA GLY A 93 5.35 -8.99 4.53
C GLY A 93 6.61 -8.33 3.94
N HIS A 94 6.87 -8.45 2.63
CA HIS A 94 8.08 -7.91 2.01
C HIS A 94 7.90 -6.44 1.60
N LEU A 95 8.80 -5.55 2.03
CA LEU A 95 8.72 -4.11 1.77
C LEU A 95 8.95 -3.71 0.29
N ALA A 96 9.05 -4.67 -0.63
CA ALA A 96 9.20 -4.35 -2.05
C ALA A 96 7.85 -3.97 -2.70
N TRP A 97 6.73 -4.57 -2.26
CA TRP A 97 5.42 -4.21 -2.82
C TRP A 97 5.04 -2.73 -2.64
N PRO A 98 5.24 -2.06 -1.47
CA PRO A 98 4.88 -0.65 -1.35
C PRO A 98 5.81 0.22 -2.19
N LEU A 99 7.10 -0.14 -2.31
CA LEU A 99 8.06 0.60 -3.13
C LEU A 99 7.71 0.52 -4.62
N PHE A 100 7.40 -0.67 -5.13
CA PHE A 100 6.95 -0.86 -6.51
C PHE A 100 5.60 -0.18 -6.77
N LEU A 101 4.66 -0.23 -5.81
CA LEU A 101 3.39 0.49 -5.91
C LEU A 101 3.63 2.00 -6.04
N THR A 102 4.45 2.58 -5.16
CA THR A 102 4.80 4.01 -5.21
C THR A 102 5.47 4.38 -6.53
N ALA A 103 6.46 3.60 -6.98
CA ALA A 103 7.14 3.85 -8.25
C ALA A 103 6.17 3.81 -9.45
N GLY A 104 5.24 2.84 -9.47
CA GLY A 104 4.25 2.72 -10.53
C GLY A 104 3.24 3.87 -10.55
N LEU A 105 2.74 4.30 -9.39
CA LEU A 105 1.83 5.44 -9.28
C LEU A 105 2.51 6.76 -9.66
N LEU A 106 3.77 6.97 -9.27
CA LEU A 106 4.54 8.15 -9.65
C LEU A 106 4.81 8.20 -11.16
N ALA A 107 5.03 7.05 -11.79
CA ALA A 107 5.18 6.99 -13.24
C ALA A 107 3.86 7.31 -13.96
N LEU A 108 2.72 6.77 -13.51
CA LEU A 108 1.41 7.17 -14.05
C LEU A 108 1.17 8.67 -13.88
N TRP A 109 1.55 9.26 -12.75
CA TRP A 109 1.42 10.69 -12.52
C TRP A 109 2.30 11.51 -13.46
N ALA A 110 3.56 11.12 -13.63
CA ALA A 110 4.49 11.80 -14.53
C ALA A 110 4.08 11.73 -16.00
N GLY A 111 3.36 10.69 -16.40
CA GLY A 111 2.83 10.52 -17.76
C GLY A 111 1.39 11.02 -17.95
N ASP A 112 0.84 11.81 -17.01
CA ASP A 112 -0.54 12.31 -17.02
C ASP A 112 -1.58 11.19 -17.25
N ALA A 113 -1.29 10.00 -16.73
CA ALA A 113 -2.02 8.76 -17.00
C ALA A 113 -2.69 8.16 -15.76
N LEU A 114 -2.74 8.91 -14.65
CA LEU A 114 -3.52 8.50 -13.50
C LEU A 114 -5.02 8.49 -13.88
N PRO A 115 -5.72 7.36 -13.71
CA PRO A 115 -7.14 7.30 -14.06
C PRO A 115 -7.95 8.13 -13.07
N GLU A 116 -8.47 9.28 -13.54
CA GLU A 116 -9.26 10.21 -12.73
C GLU A 116 -10.40 9.52 -11.94
N PRO A 117 -11.19 8.58 -12.52
CA PRO A 117 -12.21 7.87 -11.74
C PRO A 117 -11.64 7.10 -10.54
N ALA A 118 -10.42 6.56 -10.64
CA ALA A 118 -9.79 5.87 -9.53
C ALA A 118 -9.38 6.84 -8.40
N LEU A 119 -8.96 8.05 -8.75
CA LEU A 119 -8.68 9.11 -7.76
C LEU A 119 -9.95 9.48 -7.00
N TRP A 120 -11.07 9.71 -7.70
CA TRP A 120 -12.36 9.98 -7.06
C TRP A 120 -12.86 8.82 -6.20
N ILE A 121 -12.66 7.57 -6.63
CA ILE A 121 -12.97 6.40 -5.82
C ILE A 121 -12.13 6.39 -4.53
N ALA A 122 -10.83 6.68 -4.62
CA ALA A 122 -9.96 6.74 -3.44
C ALA A 122 -10.39 7.84 -2.46
N VAL A 123 -10.71 9.05 -2.95
CA VAL A 123 -11.27 10.15 -2.14
C VAL A 123 -12.58 9.71 -1.48
N GLY A 124 -13.51 9.15 -2.25
CA GLY A 124 -14.82 8.71 -1.78
C GLY A 124 -14.72 7.62 -0.71
N LEU A 125 -13.94 6.57 -0.95
CA LEU A 125 -13.71 5.49 0.02
C LEU A 125 -13.06 6.03 1.30
N GLY A 126 -12.06 6.89 1.18
CA GLY A 126 -11.41 7.54 2.33
C GLY A 126 -12.39 8.40 3.14
N ALA A 127 -13.19 9.23 2.47
CA ALA A 127 -14.18 10.09 3.13
C ALA A 127 -15.26 9.27 3.86
N VAL A 128 -15.87 8.28 3.18
CA VAL A 128 -16.89 7.40 3.77
C VAL A 128 -16.34 6.63 4.96
N ALA A 129 -15.16 6.03 4.81
CA ALA A 129 -14.52 5.28 5.89
C ALA A 129 -14.20 6.17 7.11
N SER A 130 -13.77 7.41 6.87
CA SER A 130 -13.52 8.38 7.95
C SER A 130 -14.80 8.81 8.67
N VAL A 131 -15.91 9.02 7.95
CA VAL A 131 -17.22 9.32 8.56
C VAL A 131 -17.71 8.16 9.43
N ILE A 132 -17.58 6.91 8.94
CA ILE A 132 -17.93 5.72 9.73
C ILE A 132 -17.05 5.65 10.99
N ALA A 133 -15.74 5.84 10.86
CA ALA A 133 -14.83 5.85 12.00
C ALA A 133 -15.16 6.97 12.99
N SER A 134 -15.50 8.17 12.52
CA SER A 134 -15.97 9.28 13.36
C SER A 134 -17.21 8.90 14.17
N ALA A 135 -18.21 8.26 13.55
CA ALA A 135 -19.42 7.79 14.24
C ALA A 135 -19.10 6.75 15.34
N PHE A 136 -18.18 5.82 15.11
CA PHE A 136 -17.70 4.91 16.15
C PHE A 136 -17.06 5.66 17.33
N HIS A 137 -16.25 6.68 17.07
CA HIS A 137 -15.63 7.49 18.13
C HIS A 137 -16.67 8.27 18.94
N VAL A 138 -17.70 8.84 18.30
CA VAL A 138 -18.83 9.47 19.01
C VAL A 138 -19.55 8.45 19.90
N ALA A 139 -19.85 7.27 19.38
CA ALA A 139 -20.51 6.21 20.15
C ALA A 139 -19.66 5.75 21.35
N TRP A 140 -18.34 5.62 21.19
CA TRP A 140 -17.43 5.26 22.28
C TRP A 140 -17.29 6.39 23.32
N ALA A 141 -17.26 7.65 22.89
CA ALA A 141 -17.27 8.79 23.80
C ALA A 141 -18.57 8.84 24.64
N ALA A 142 -19.69 8.40 24.06
CA ALA A 142 -20.98 8.24 24.74
C ALA A 142 -21.11 6.96 25.60
N GLY A 143 -20.05 6.15 25.71
CA GLY A 143 -20.03 4.97 26.58
C GLY A 143 -20.41 3.64 25.93
N SER A 144 -20.55 3.57 24.60
CA SER A 144 -20.81 2.30 23.89
C SER A 144 -19.64 1.32 24.07
N SER A 145 -19.95 0.06 24.39
CA SER A 145 -18.96 -1.03 24.49
C SER A 145 -18.75 -1.80 23.17
N ARG A 146 -19.53 -1.50 22.12
CA ARG A 146 -19.47 -2.20 20.83
C ARG A 146 -18.11 -1.97 20.16
N GLY A 147 -17.40 -3.04 19.82
CA GLY A 147 -16.14 -2.97 19.07
C GLY A 147 -14.93 -2.45 19.85
N VAL A 148 -15.05 -2.13 21.14
CA VAL A 148 -13.97 -1.51 21.94
C VAL A 148 -12.86 -2.51 22.32
N ALA A 149 -13.11 -3.82 22.20
CA ALA A 149 -12.20 -4.85 22.72
C ALA A 149 -10.74 -4.70 22.24
N ASN A 150 -10.54 -4.35 20.97
CA ASN A 150 -9.23 -4.37 20.30
C ASN A 150 -8.88 -3.04 19.61
N VAL A 151 -9.33 -1.90 20.15
CA VAL A 151 -9.08 -0.55 19.57
C VAL A 151 -8.01 0.24 20.32
N ILE A 152 -7.54 -0.27 21.47
CA ILE A 152 -6.50 0.34 22.29
C ILE A 152 -5.33 -0.65 22.40
N PRO A 153 -4.07 -0.21 22.29
CA PRO A 153 -2.91 -1.05 22.53
C PRO A 153 -2.98 -1.80 23.86
N GLN A 154 -2.60 -3.07 23.82
CA GLN A 154 -2.64 -3.98 24.97
C GLN A 154 -1.22 -4.37 25.39
N ASP A 155 -1.03 -4.59 26.68
CA ASP A 155 0.18 -5.19 27.23
C ASP A 155 0.32 -6.65 26.74
N PRO A 156 1.51 -7.08 26.29
CA PRO A 156 1.70 -8.44 25.78
C PRO A 156 1.57 -9.54 26.84
N GLU A 157 1.81 -9.25 28.12
CA GLU A 157 1.76 -10.24 29.19
C GLU A 157 0.37 -10.29 29.82
N SER A 158 -0.17 -9.15 30.26
CA SER A 158 -1.47 -9.10 30.95
C SER A 158 -2.66 -9.02 30.01
N SER A 159 -2.45 -8.69 28.72
CA SER A 159 -3.51 -8.37 27.75
C SER A 159 -4.40 -7.18 28.14
N GLU A 160 -4.06 -6.44 29.19
CA GLU A 160 -4.78 -5.24 29.62
C GLU A 160 -4.48 -4.06 28.70
N ARG A 161 -5.39 -3.08 28.68
CA ARG A 161 -5.22 -1.86 27.88
C ARG A 161 -4.12 -0.99 28.48
N THR A 162 -3.23 -0.50 27.63
CA THR A 162 -2.14 0.41 28.02
C THR A 162 -2.63 1.75 28.58
N PHE A 163 -3.84 2.17 28.22
CA PHE A 163 -4.50 3.35 28.79
C PHE A 163 -6.03 3.26 28.62
N LEU A 164 -6.75 4.15 29.30
CA LEU A 164 -8.19 4.34 29.12
C LEU A 164 -8.45 5.72 28.50
N PRO A 165 -9.02 5.80 27.29
CA PRO A 165 -9.28 7.08 26.64
C PRO A 165 -10.36 7.85 27.40
N ARG A 166 -10.11 9.15 27.62
CA ARG A 166 -11.12 10.06 28.16
C ARG A 166 -12.11 10.44 27.05
N PRO A 167 -13.42 10.61 27.35
CA PRO A 167 -14.43 10.96 26.35
C PRO A 167 -14.07 12.17 25.48
N VAL A 168 -13.48 13.21 26.09
CA VAL A 168 -13.02 14.42 25.38
C VAL A 168 -11.97 14.10 24.33
N GLY A 169 -11.01 13.23 24.64
CA GLY A 169 -9.98 12.81 23.68
C GLY A 169 -10.58 11.98 22.53
N THR A 170 -11.50 11.07 22.84
CA THR A 170 -12.21 10.28 21.83
C THR A 170 -13.05 11.17 20.90
N LEU A 171 -13.73 12.19 21.45
CA LEU A 171 -14.51 13.14 20.68
C LEU A 171 -13.63 14.04 19.80
N ALA A 172 -12.45 14.43 20.27
CA ALA A 172 -11.49 15.19 19.46
C ALA A 172 -11.06 14.40 18.21
N ILE A 173 -10.85 13.08 18.33
CA ILE A 173 -10.58 12.21 17.17
C ILE A 173 -11.78 12.13 16.24
N ALA A 174 -13.01 12.04 16.78
CA ALA A 174 -14.22 12.05 15.95
C ALA A 174 -14.33 13.33 15.10
N VAL A 175 -14.07 14.49 15.70
CA VAL A 175 -14.04 15.79 15.01
C VAL A 175 -12.94 15.80 13.94
N ALA A 176 -11.72 15.38 14.28
CA ALA A 176 -10.62 15.34 13.33
C ALA A 176 -10.93 14.45 12.11
N LEU A 177 -11.54 13.27 12.31
CA LEU A 177 -11.94 12.36 11.23
C LEU A 177 -13.09 12.93 10.39
N PHE A 178 -14.05 13.62 11.00
CA PHE A 178 -15.13 14.28 10.26
C PHE A 178 -14.58 15.45 9.43
N SER A 179 -13.75 16.31 10.03
CA SER A 179 -13.06 17.40 9.34
C SER A 179 -12.21 16.88 8.18
N TYR A 180 -11.48 15.77 8.38
CA TYR A 180 -10.73 15.11 7.32
C TYR A 180 -11.62 14.79 6.11
N ALA A 181 -12.79 14.18 6.32
CA ALA A 181 -13.70 13.81 5.23
C ALA A 181 -14.17 15.04 4.43
N THR A 182 -14.45 16.16 5.12
CA THR A 182 -14.78 17.42 4.46
C THR A 182 -13.60 18.01 3.69
N LEU A 183 -12.42 18.05 4.31
CA LEU A 183 -11.20 18.65 3.74
C LEU A 183 -10.74 17.93 2.46
N VAL A 184 -10.78 16.60 2.42
CA VAL A 184 -10.37 15.86 1.21
C VAL A 184 -11.33 16.07 0.04
N VAL A 185 -12.63 16.24 0.30
CA VAL A 185 -13.61 16.57 -0.75
C VAL A 185 -13.42 18.02 -1.22
N MET A 186 -13.17 18.96 -0.30
CA MET A 186 -12.90 20.37 -0.64
C MET A 186 -11.64 20.52 -1.50
N GLU A 187 -10.55 19.80 -1.15
CA GLU A 187 -9.32 19.79 -1.95
C GLU A 187 -9.56 19.15 -3.32
N ALA A 188 -10.20 17.98 -3.38
CA ALA A 188 -10.45 17.27 -4.64
C ALA A 188 -11.36 18.05 -5.61
N THR A 189 -12.24 18.90 -5.09
CA THR A 189 -13.15 19.75 -5.89
C THR A 189 -12.63 21.17 -6.08
N ASN A 190 -11.47 21.50 -5.51
CA ASN A 190 -10.88 22.85 -5.51
C ASN A 190 -11.84 23.95 -5.01
N THR A 191 -12.66 23.62 -4.00
CA THR A 191 -13.69 24.54 -3.44
C THR A 191 -13.24 25.22 -2.14
N GLY A 192 -12.11 24.81 -1.57
CA GLY A 192 -11.62 25.31 -0.29
C GLY A 192 -10.66 26.50 -0.39
N PRO A 193 -10.51 27.28 0.69
CA PRO A 193 -9.43 28.27 0.78
C PRO A 193 -8.05 27.58 0.75
N GLY A 194 -6.99 28.29 0.39
CA GLY A 194 -5.63 27.71 0.22
C GLY A 194 -5.04 27.02 1.46
N ILE A 195 -5.59 27.25 2.66
CA ILE A 195 -5.23 26.51 3.88
C ILE A 195 -5.69 25.04 3.86
N VAL A 196 -6.72 24.70 3.08
CA VAL A 196 -7.25 23.34 2.95
C VAL A 196 -6.19 22.39 2.44
N ARG A 197 -5.45 22.77 1.40
CA ARG A 197 -4.34 21.98 0.86
C ARG A 197 -3.31 21.61 1.93
N TRP A 198 -2.89 22.59 2.74
CA TRP A 198 -1.94 22.35 3.83
C TRP A 198 -2.51 21.47 4.93
N ALA A 199 -3.81 21.59 5.24
CA ALA A 199 -4.48 20.69 6.17
C ALA A 199 -4.56 19.24 5.64
N VAL A 200 -4.81 19.05 4.34
CA VAL A 200 -4.80 17.72 3.69
C VAL A 200 -3.38 17.15 3.64
N VAL A 201 -2.36 17.96 3.35
CA VAL A 201 -0.95 17.54 3.44
C VAL A 201 -0.59 17.11 4.86
N ALA A 202 -0.98 17.88 5.88
CA ALA A 202 -0.76 17.51 7.27
C ALA A 202 -1.46 16.18 7.63
N ALA A 203 -2.70 15.99 7.19
CA ALA A 203 -3.43 14.75 7.38
C ALA A 203 -2.72 13.56 6.71
N LEU A 204 -2.26 13.73 5.46
CA LEU A 204 -1.48 12.71 4.74
C LEU A 204 -0.25 12.30 5.54
N VAL A 205 0.55 13.27 6.01
CA VAL A 205 1.75 12.99 6.82
C VAL A 205 1.40 12.24 8.09
N ILE A 206 0.40 12.70 8.85
CA ILE A 206 -0.03 12.05 10.11
C ILE A 206 -0.50 10.62 9.85
N LEU A 207 -1.31 10.39 8.81
CA LEU A 207 -1.85 9.08 8.47
C LEU A 207 -0.76 8.13 7.97
N THR A 208 0.19 8.62 7.17
CA THR A 208 1.36 7.84 6.74
C THR A 208 2.23 7.46 7.95
N LEU A 209 2.52 8.41 8.85
CA LEU A 209 3.22 8.12 10.10
C LEU A 209 2.45 7.09 10.94
N ARG A 210 1.12 7.12 10.94
CA ARG A 210 0.28 6.12 11.63
C ARG A 210 0.34 4.74 10.98
N VAL A 211 0.46 4.66 9.65
CA VAL A 211 0.64 3.39 8.91
C VAL A 211 1.96 2.75 9.30
N PHE A 212 3.06 3.51 9.36
CA PHE A 212 4.34 2.99 9.83
C PHE A 212 4.31 2.68 11.33
N GLY A 213 3.72 3.57 12.12
CA GLY A 213 3.60 3.49 13.57
C GLY A 213 4.88 3.83 14.33
N GLU A 214 4.81 3.90 15.66
CA GLU A 214 5.94 4.29 16.52
C GLU A 214 6.98 3.19 16.77
N GLY A 215 6.84 2.03 16.13
CA GLY A 215 7.79 0.92 16.28
C GLY A 215 7.60 0.05 17.53
N LYS A 216 6.51 0.25 18.30
CA LYS A 216 6.19 -0.59 19.46
C LYS A 216 4.85 -1.31 19.30
N TYR A 217 3.72 -0.58 19.31
CA TYR A 217 2.40 -1.18 19.40
C TYR A 217 1.60 -1.13 18.10
N VAL A 218 1.73 -0.06 17.33
CA VAL A 218 0.89 0.18 16.15
C VAL A 218 1.68 0.16 14.84
N GLY A 219 0.96 -0.06 13.74
CA GLY A 219 1.51 0.12 12.40
C GLY A 219 2.39 -1.05 11.93
N VAL A 220 2.96 -0.89 10.74
CA VAL A 220 3.81 -1.90 10.09
C VAL A 220 5.07 -2.20 10.90
N LEU A 221 5.63 -1.19 11.59
CA LEU A 221 6.87 -1.29 12.35
C LEU A 221 6.68 -1.86 13.78
N LYS A 222 5.45 -2.22 14.18
CA LYS A 222 5.19 -2.73 15.54
C LYS A 222 5.98 -3.99 15.85
N ARG A 223 6.50 -4.05 17.08
CA ARG A 223 7.18 -5.22 17.66
C ARG A 223 6.21 -6.11 18.43
N VAL A 224 5.23 -5.52 19.12
CA VAL A 224 4.20 -6.28 19.84
C VAL A 224 3.18 -6.82 18.84
N ARG A 225 3.14 -8.14 18.65
CA ARG A 225 2.24 -8.82 17.70
C ARG A 225 1.28 -9.84 18.32
N GLY A 226 1.48 -10.21 19.59
CA GLY A 226 0.73 -11.28 20.26
C GLY A 226 -0.67 -10.92 20.79
N THR A 227 -1.03 -9.64 20.78
CA THR A 227 -2.25 -9.14 21.44
C THR A 227 -3.47 -9.08 20.51
N GLY A 228 -4.68 -8.98 21.09
CA GLY A 228 -5.91 -8.79 20.32
C GLY A 228 -5.90 -7.49 19.52
N PHE A 229 -5.37 -6.42 20.11
CA PHE A 229 -5.13 -5.16 19.41
C PHE A 229 -4.17 -5.32 18.23
N ALA A 230 -3.02 -5.96 18.41
CA ALA A 230 -2.02 -6.04 17.34
C ALA A 230 -2.55 -6.79 16.10
N ARG A 231 -3.31 -7.86 16.32
CA ARG A 231 -4.02 -8.60 15.25
C ARG A 231 -5.09 -7.75 14.57
N ALA A 232 -5.86 -6.98 15.33
CA ALA A 232 -6.84 -6.06 14.78
C ALA A 232 -6.19 -4.90 14.02
N ASP A 233 -5.03 -4.43 14.48
CA ASP A 233 -4.27 -3.37 13.82
C ASP A 233 -3.69 -3.83 12.48
N ASP A 234 -3.20 -5.07 12.39
CA ASP A 234 -2.78 -5.68 11.10
C ASP A 234 -3.96 -5.85 10.13
N LYS A 235 -5.12 -6.28 10.65
CA LYS A 235 -6.28 -6.63 9.81
C LYS A 235 -7.15 -5.44 9.41
N TYR A 236 -7.28 -4.43 10.28
CA TYR A 236 -8.27 -3.37 10.15
C TYR A 236 -7.67 -1.97 10.28
N TRP A 237 -6.94 -1.68 11.36
CA TRP A 237 -6.60 -0.29 11.69
C TRP A 237 -5.48 0.30 10.82
N THR A 238 -4.42 -0.46 10.57
CA THR A 238 -3.35 -0.03 9.65
C THR A 238 -3.84 0.04 8.20
N PRO A 239 -4.59 -0.95 7.68
CA PRO A 239 -5.23 -0.84 6.37
C PRO A 239 -6.17 0.37 6.25
N LEU A 240 -6.97 0.66 7.28
CA LEU A 240 -7.85 1.83 7.30
C LEU A 240 -7.05 3.14 7.27
N ALA A 241 -6.01 3.28 8.08
CA ALA A 241 -5.14 4.46 8.04
C ALA A 241 -4.48 4.64 6.67
N GLY A 242 -4.09 3.54 6.02
CA GLY A 242 -3.58 3.54 4.63
C GLY A 242 -4.63 3.98 3.62
N LEU A 243 -5.88 3.51 3.73
CA LEU A 243 -6.99 3.96 2.88
C LEU A 243 -7.24 5.46 3.03
N LEU A 244 -7.21 5.99 4.25
CA LEU A 244 -7.32 7.43 4.47
C LEU A 244 -6.12 8.17 3.85
N ALA A 245 -4.88 7.71 4.07
CA ALA A 245 -3.71 8.34 3.43
C ALA A 245 -3.82 8.38 1.89
N LEU A 246 -4.31 7.30 1.28
CA LEU A 246 -4.57 7.24 -0.17
C LEU A 246 -5.66 8.22 -0.62
N GLY A 247 -6.74 8.35 0.16
CA GLY A 247 -7.78 9.35 -0.12
C GLY A 247 -7.26 10.79 -0.07
N ALA A 248 -6.41 11.11 0.92
CA ALA A 248 -5.75 12.41 1.03
C ALA A 248 -4.82 12.69 -0.16
N LEU A 249 -4.00 11.71 -0.54
CA LEU A 249 -3.10 11.82 -1.68
C LEU A 249 -3.88 12.01 -2.98
N ALA A 250 -4.94 11.23 -3.21
CA ALA A 250 -5.78 11.35 -4.39
C ALA A 250 -6.46 12.72 -4.48
N ALA A 251 -6.92 13.27 -3.35
CA ALA A 251 -7.47 14.62 -3.31
C ALA A 251 -6.43 15.68 -3.71
N LEU A 252 -5.19 15.58 -3.21
CA LEU A 252 -4.11 16.50 -3.56
C LEU A 252 -3.71 16.43 -5.04
N VAL A 253 -3.83 15.26 -5.66
CA VAL A 253 -3.62 15.08 -7.11
C VAL A 253 -4.75 15.72 -7.89
N LEU A 254 -6.00 15.43 -7.55
CA LEU A 254 -7.19 16.01 -8.20
C LEU A 254 -7.22 17.54 -8.09
N GLY A 255 -6.86 18.11 -6.93
CA GLY A 255 -6.82 19.55 -6.73
C GLY A 255 -5.72 20.29 -7.51
N GLN A 256 -4.86 19.57 -8.25
CA GLN A 256 -3.86 20.13 -9.15
C GLN A 256 -4.26 20.05 -10.62
N LEU A 257 -5.26 19.23 -10.95
CA LEU A 257 -5.83 19.08 -12.30
C LEU A 257 -6.82 20.22 -12.57
#